data_AF-A0A937A5S6-F1
#
_entry.id   AF-A0A937A5S6-F1
#
_cell.length_a   1.000
_cell.length_b   1.000
_cell.length_c   1.000
_cell.angle_alpha   90.00
_cell.angle_beta   90.00
_cell.angle_gamma   90.00
#
_symmetry.space_group_name_H-M   'P 1'
#
loop_
_entity.id
_entity.type
_entity.pdbx_description
1 polymer ?
#
loop_
_entity_poly.entity_id
_entity_poly.type
_entity_poly.pdbx_seq_one_letter_code
_entity_poly.pdbx_strand_id
1 'polypeptide(L)'
;MKYIVLRIFLMTLAITIFSCSDGEDGIGGVDGINGIDGLNAGLEFLVFAGDITDDEAAAMIVEDFGGNTAAILVINTTNLTKLEFPETTNMVRLKVTNNEKLQSISIPGITAITEEINIASNTALTTVNLDSLTTVGDFYLSTNNALTTINMNVLDRVKEFGIENNPALERISLPALTKVTEEFKIENNDNLSALDISALTTGDELSVRNNEKLSDIDLSNVISIEVILIGSPVLANVNLNNLTTFSNLSISSEATLASIQLSSIQEFTRIRLSRLSTEDIDTIFRQLVSITPAITENQIIVTGTASTQALTYAETLRTNGNTVTITD
;
A
#
# COMPACT_ATOMS: atom_id res chain seq x y z
N MET A 1 27.51 -12.48 19.64
CA MET A 1 27.83 -13.79 19.03
C MET A 1 27.60 -13.54 17.56
N LYS A 2 28.67 -13.34 16.77
CA LYS A 2 28.52 -12.91 15.38
C LYS A 2 27.73 -13.97 14.63
N TYR A 3 26.52 -13.65 14.18
CA TYR A 3 25.79 -14.50 13.25
C TYR A 3 26.43 -14.28 11.88
N ILE A 4 27.62 -14.85 11.69
CA ILE A 4 28.27 -14.94 10.39
C ILE A 4 27.33 -15.73 9.49
N VAL A 5 26.68 -15.00 8.59
CA VAL A 5 26.18 -15.39 7.27
C VAL A 5 25.81 -16.87 7.16
N LEU A 6 24.52 -17.15 7.33
CA LEU A 6 23.98 -18.42 6.86
C LEU A 6 23.84 -18.32 5.33
N ARG A 7 24.92 -18.67 4.59
CA ARG A 7 24.89 -18.87 3.14
C ARG A 7 24.03 -20.10 2.84
N ILE A 8 22.69 -19.95 2.87
CA ILE A 8 21.79 -21.05 2.54
C ILE A 8 21.51 -21.03 1.05
N PHE A 9 21.96 -22.06 0.34
CA PHE A 9 21.36 -22.50 -0.90
C PHE A 9 20.02 -23.15 -0.54
N LEU A 10 18.94 -22.36 -0.50
CA LEU A 10 17.68 -22.77 0.13
C LEU A 10 16.80 -23.53 -0.85
N MET A 11 17.15 -24.79 -1.14
CA MET A 11 16.17 -25.77 -1.62
C MET A 11 15.21 -26.09 -0.46
N THR A 12 14.08 -25.39 -0.43
CA THR A 12 12.82 -25.73 0.27
C THR A 12 12.90 -26.48 1.62
N LEU A 13 12.76 -25.72 2.71
CA LEU A 13 12.05 -26.03 3.98
C LEU A 13 11.94 -27.51 4.45
N ALA A 14 12.74 -27.90 5.45
CA ALA A 14 12.31 -28.84 6.51
C ALA A 14 13.18 -28.70 7.77
N ILE A 15 12.60 -28.14 8.84
CA ILE A 15 13.11 -28.33 10.20
C ILE A 15 12.73 -29.76 10.62
N THR A 16 13.69 -30.70 10.63
CA THR A 16 13.86 -31.80 11.61
C THR A 16 15.04 -32.71 11.21
N ILE A 17 16.06 -32.78 12.07
CA ILE A 17 16.97 -33.90 12.45
C ILE A 17 17.27 -35.07 11.45
N PHE A 18 18.57 -35.44 11.37
CA PHE A 18 19.24 -36.59 10.68
C PHE A 18 19.44 -36.42 9.15
N SER A 19 20.55 -36.76 8.49
CA SER A 19 21.58 -37.80 8.68
C SER A 19 22.80 -37.48 7.77
N CYS A 20 24.00 -37.95 8.15
CA CYS A 20 25.19 -38.03 7.29
C CYS A 20 24.91 -38.69 5.92
N SER A 21 25.59 -38.19 4.89
CA SER A 21 26.28 -39.02 3.90
C SER A 21 27.42 -38.23 3.29
N ASP A 22 28.63 -38.74 3.46
CA ASP A 22 29.86 -38.29 2.80
C ASP A 22 29.66 -38.40 1.28
N GLY A 23 29.71 -37.27 0.58
CA GLY A 23 29.54 -37.17 -0.86
C GLY A 23 30.44 -36.07 -1.38
N GLU A 24 31.44 -36.47 -2.14
CA GLU A 24 32.53 -35.69 -2.68
C GLU A 24 32.13 -34.31 -3.21
N ASP A 25 32.88 -33.30 -2.78
CA ASP A 25 32.98 -31.97 -3.35
C ASP A 25 33.36 -32.12 -4.84
N GLY A 26 32.37 -31.89 -5.70
CA GLY A 26 32.53 -31.89 -7.15
C GLY A 26 33.54 -30.82 -7.55
N ILE A 27 34.77 -31.25 -7.83
CA ILE A 27 35.75 -30.46 -8.57
C ILE A 27 35.18 -30.21 -9.97
N GLY A 28 34.85 -28.94 -10.25
CA GLY A 28 34.39 -28.47 -11.55
C GLY A 28 32.91 -28.07 -11.59
N GLY A 29 32.45 -27.31 -10.60
CA GLY A 29 31.14 -26.69 -10.63
C GLY A 29 31.12 -25.41 -11.49
N VAL A 30 30.00 -25.23 -12.19
CA VAL A 30 29.63 -24.03 -12.96
C VAL A 30 29.05 -23.00 -11.97
N ASP A 31 29.68 -22.86 -10.79
CA ASP A 31 29.19 -22.15 -9.61
C ASP A 31 30.29 -21.30 -8.96
N GLY A 32 30.42 -20.07 -9.47
CA GLY A 32 30.64 -18.91 -8.60
C GLY A 32 32.01 -18.71 -7.93
N ILE A 33 33.06 -19.47 -8.26
CA ILE A 33 34.42 -19.16 -7.78
C ILE A 33 35.45 -19.24 -8.91
N ASN A 34 35.41 -18.26 -9.82
CA ASN A 34 36.57 -17.83 -10.62
C ASN A 34 36.20 -16.63 -11.50
N GLY A 35 36.61 -15.44 -11.06
CA GLY A 35 36.54 -14.18 -11.80
C GLY A 35 37.39 -14.19 -13.09
N ILE A 36 36.96 -14.97 -14.09
CA ILE A 36 37.55 -15.01 -15.43
C ILE A 36 36.58 -14.42 -16.46
N ASP A 37 35.27 -14.37 -16.20
CA ASP A 37 34.25 -13.76 -17.08
C ASP A 37 33.70 -12.41 -16.58
N GLY A 38 34.02 -12.00 -15.36
CA GLY A 38 33.75 -10.65 -14.84
C GLY A 38 32.28 -10.36 -14.49
N LEU A 39 31.40 -11.36 -14.48
CA LEU A 39 30.01 -11.22 -14.02
C LEU A 39 29.77 -12.06 -12.78
N ASN A 40 29.55 -11.40 -11.64
CA ASN A 40 29.02 -12.06 -10.46
C ASN A 40 27.53 -12.36 -10.69
N ALA A 41 27.19 -13.64 -10.81
CA ALA A 41 25.80 -14.05 -11.00
C ALA A 41 24.98 -13.89 -9.72
N GLY A 42 25.60 -13.80 -8.54
CA GLY A 42 24.93 -13.63 -7.25
C GLY A 42 24.26 -14.90 -6.71
N LEU A 43 23.99 -14.89 -5.40
CA LEU A 43 23.17 -15.89 -4.71
C LEU A 43 21.69 -15.66 -5.01
N GLU A 44 20.88 -16.73 -5.00
CA GLU A 44 19.43 -16.66 -5.15
C GLU A 44 18.76 -15.84 -4.02
N PHE A 45 19.23 -16.03 -2.78
CA PHE A 45 18.76 -15.33 -1.59
C PHE A 45 19.91 -14.61 -0.92
N LEU A 46 19.75 -13.32 -0.65
CA LEU A 46 20.69 -12.53 0.13
C LEU A 46 20.08 -12.15 1.48
N VAL A 47 20.70 -12.59 2.57
CA VAL A 47 20.16 -12.46 3.92
C VAL A 47 21.08 -11.62 4.81
N PHE A 48 20.59 -10.49 5.32
CA PHE A 48 21.25 -9.62 6.29
C PHE A 48 20.54 -9.76 7.63
N ALA A 49 21.26 -10.16 8.68
CA ALA A 49 20.67 -10.37 10.01
C ALA A 49 21.69 -10.15 11.13
N GLY A 50 21.19 -9.99 12.36
CA GLY A 50 22.02 -9.97 13.56
C GLY A 50 22.85 -8.70 13.72
N ASP A 51 24.12 -8.84 14.10
CA ASP A 51 25.01 -7.72 14.39
C ASP A 51 25.74 -7.15 13.16
N ILE A 52 25.29 -7.50 11.94
CA ILE A 52 25.87 -7.04 10.68
C ILE A 52 25.97 -5.52 10.61
N THR A 53 27.16 -5.05 10.24
CA THR A 53 27.48 -3.64 10.03
C THR A 53 27.28 -3.22 8.57
N ASP A 54 27.25 -1.91 8.31
CA ASP A 54 27.16 -1.38 6.94
C ASP A 54 28.30 -1.88 6.04
N ASP A 55 29.53 -1.96 6.56
CA ASP A 55 30.70 -2.42 5.80
C ASP A 55 30.61 -3.92 5.49
N GLU A 56 30.15 -4.74 6.43
CA GLU A 56 29.92 -6.18 6.22
C GLU A 56 28.79 -6.39 5.20
N ALA A 57 27.70 -5.62 5.28
CA ALA A 57 26.62 -5.67 4.31
C ALA A 57 27.07 -5.24 2.91
N ALA A 58 27.84 -4.17 2.79
CA ALA A 58 28.38 -3.72 1.51
C ALA A 58 29.33 -4.76 0.89
N ALA A 59 30.17 -5.41 1.69
CA ALA A 59 31.03 -6.49 1.23
C ALA A 59 30.22 -7.69 0.72
N MET A 60 29.17 -8.08 1.45
CA MET A 60 28.25 -9.14 1.01
C MET A 60 27.54 -8.79 -0.29
N ILE A 61 27.12 -7.54 -0.48
CA ILE A 61 26.50 -7.11 -1.75
C ILE A 61 27.51 -7.25 -2.90
N VAL A 62 28.76 -6.83 -2.72
CA VAL A 62 29.79 -6.97 -3.76
C VAL A 62 30.06 -8.45 -4.11
N GLU A 63 30.09 -9.32 -3.11
CA GLU A 63 30.44 -10.75 -3.29
C GLU A 63 29.27 -11.62 -3.71
N ASP A 64 28.06 -11.35 -3.24
CA ASP A 64 26.93 -12.27 -3.30
C ASP A 64 25.70 -11.70 -4.03
N PHE A 65 25.68 -10.41 -4.41
CA PHE A 65 24.59 -9.82 -5.22
C PHE A 65 24.88 -9.92 -6.72
N GLY A 66 23.87 -10.29 -7.51
CA GLY A 66 23.99 -10.39 -8.95
C GLY A 66 22.68 -10.70 -9.66
N GLY A 67 22.75 -11.04 -10.95
CA GLY A 67 21.57 -11.27 -11.79
C GLY A 67 20.65 -12.42 -11.36
N ASN A 68 21.13 -13.35 -10.54
CA ASN A 68 20.34 -14.45 -9.97
C ASN A 68 19.69 -14.10 -8.63
N THR A 69 19.97 -12.93 -8.04
CA THR A 69 19.40 -12.58 -6.74
C THR A 69 17.90 -12.33 -6.85
N ALA A 70 17.14 -13.37 -6.52
CA ALA A 70 15.70 -13.40 -6.57
C ALA A 70 15.09 -12.79 -5.30
N ALA A 71 15.77 -12.82 -4.15
CA ALA A 71 15.23 -12.22 -2.95
C ALA A 71 16.28 -11.62 -2.00
N ILE A 72 15.90 -10.50 -1.39
CA ILE A 72 16.65 -9.83 -0.32
C ILE A 72 15.84 -9.91 0.98
N LEU A 73 16.47 -10.43 2.03
CA LEU A 73 15.90 -10.55 3.36
C LEU A 73 16.77 -9.79 4.37
N VAL A 74 16.27 -8.71 4.95
CA VAL A 74 16.97 -7.87 5.94
C VAL A 74 16.17 -7.96 7.22
N ILE A 75 16.61 -8.81 8.15
CA ILE A 75 15.78 -9.27 9.26
C ILE A 75 16.55 -9.20 10.57
N ASN A 76 15.99 -8.53 11.58
CA ASN A 76 16.54 -8.50 12.95
C ASN A 76 17.99 -8.00 12.99
N THR A 77 18.34 -6.98 12.20
CA THR A 77 19.67 -6.35 12.29
C THR A 77 19.74 -5.35 13.44
N THR A 78 20.89 -5.29 14.11
CA THR A 78 21.12 -4.45 15.31
C THR A 78 22.17 -3.35 15.10
N ASN A 79 22.94 -3.44 14.01
CA ASN A 79 23.99 -2.46 13.68
C ASN A 79 23.90 -1.89 12.26
N LEU A 80 23.12 -2.48 11.37
CA LEU A 80 22.91 -1.99 10.01
C LEU A 80 22.15 -0.65 10.08
N THR A 81 22.72 0.39 9.47
CA THR A 81 22.12 1.72 9.43
C THR A 81 21.67 2.11 8.02
N LYS A 82 22.28 1.56 6.99
CA LYS A 82 21.90 1.81 5.61
C LYS A 82 22.05 0.57 4.75
N LEU A 83 21.21 0.48 3.73
CA LEU A 83 21.28 -0.58 2.74
C LEU A 83 21.08 0.01 1.34
N GLU A 84 22.12 -0.12 0.52
CA GLU A 84 22.16 0.43 -0.84
C GLU A 84 22.52 -0.70 -1.80
N PHE A 85 21.67 -0.92 -2.79
CA PHE A 85 21.93 -1.89 -3.85
C PHE A 85 22.33 -1.18 -5.15
N PRO A 86 23.25 -1.77 -5.94
CA PRO A 86 23.52 -1.29 -7.28
C PRO A 86 22.27 -1.45 -8.17
N GLU A 87 22.31 -0.87 -9.38
CA GLU A 87 21.26 -0.99 -10.39
C GLU A 87 20.85 -2.46 -10.59
N THR A 88 19.61 -2.80 -10.24
CA THR A 88 19.01 -4.13 -10.38
C THR A 88 17.68 -3.99 -11.05
N THR A 89 17.34 -4.82 -12.03
CA THR A 89 16.12 -4.60 -12.81
C THR A 89 14.91 -5.33 -12.23
N ASN A 90 15.06 -6.59 -11.80
CA ASN A 90 13.95 -7.45 -11.40
C ASN A 90 14.32 -8.27 -10.16
N MET A 91 13.33 -8.54 -9.31
CA MET A 91 13.45 -9.41 -8.15
C MET A 91 12.13 -10.15 -7.92
N VAL A 92 12.16 -11.21 -7.13
CA VAL A 92 10.95 -11.91 -6.68
C VAL A 92 10.42 -11.27 -5.39
N ARG A 93 11.28 -11.07 -4.39
CA ARG A 93 10.85 -10.59 -3.06
C ARG A 93 11.86 -9.67 -2.38
N LEU A 94 11.37 -8.61 -1.74
CA LEU A 94 12.11 -7.80 -0.80
C LEU A 94 11.42 -7.84 0.58
N LYS A 95 12.14 -8.31 1.61
CA LYS A 95 11.65 -8.29 2.99
C LYS A 95 12.62 -7.55 3.89
N VAL A 96 12.15 -6.49 4.55
CA VAL A 96 12.95 -5.68 5.47
C VAL A 96 12.20 -5.50 6.77
N THR A 97 12.52 -6.32 7.77
CA THR A 97 11.74 -6.40 9.00
C THR A 97 12.57 -6.37 10.28
N ASN A 98 12.09 -5.63 11.29
CA ASN A 98 12.67 -5.60 12.65
C ASN A 98 14.13 -5.14 12.70
N ASN A 99 14.51 -4.12 11.92
CA ASN A 99 15.88 -3.60 11.92
C ASN A 99 15.96 -2.34 12.81
N GLU A 100 16.62 -2.48 13.96
CA GLU A 100 16.56 -1.48 15.04
C GLU A 100 17.19 -0.14 14.64
N LYS A 101 18.28 -0.18 13.85
CA LYS A 101 19.07 1.02 13.49
C LYS A 101 19.02 1.39 12.02
N LEU A 102 18.31 0.62 11.19
CA LEU A 102 18.25 0.85 9.76
C LEU A 102 17.48 2.15 9.49
N GLN A 103 18.16 3.12 8.90
CA GLN A 103 17.66 4.47 8.62
C GLN A 103 17.25 4.68 7.17
N SER A 104 17.88 3.97 6.23
CA SER A 104 17.59 4.12 4.80
C SER A 104 17.74 2.82 4.02
N ILE A 105 16.83 2.62 3.06
CA ILE A 105 16.89 1.57 2.05
C ILE A 105 16.85 2.25 0.68
N SER A 106 17.78 1.91 -0.21
CA SER A 106 17.83 2.45 -1.57
C SER A 106 18.10 1.35 -2.59
N ILE A 107 17.15 1.14 -3.50
CA ILE A 107 17.27 0.19 -4.62
C ILE A 107 16.82 0.93 -5.90
N PRO A 108 17.58 1.92 -6.36
CA PRO A 108 17.10 2.89 -7.36
C PRO A 108 16.81 2.27 -8.73
N GLY A 109 17.45 1.15 -9.08
CA GLY A 109 17.25 0.50 -10.38
C GLY A 109 16.06 -0.44 -10.47
N ILE A 110 15.43 -0.82 -9.34
CA ILE A 110 14.42 -1.89 -9.32
C ILE A 110 13.19 -1.49 -10.12
N THR A 111 12.89 -2.24 -11.18
CA THR A 111 11.75 -1.95 -12.06
C THR A 111 10.55 -2.85 -11.78
N ALA A 112 10.78 -4.09 -11.31
CA ALA A 112 9.72 -5.02 -10.98
C ALA A 112 10.07 -5.93 -9.79
N ILE A 113 9.11 -6.16 -8.89
CA ILE A 113 9.16 -7.19 -7.86
C ILE A 113 7.94 -8.12 -8.01
N THR A 114 8.16 -9.36 -8.44
CA THR A 114 7.03 -10.20 -8.91
C THR A 114 6.12 -10.73 -7.81
N GLU A 115 6.63 -10.95 -6.60
CA GLU A 115 5.83 -11.43 -5.47
C GLU A 115 5.53 -10.32 -4.47
N GLU A 116 6.52 -9.88 -3.69
CA GLU A 116 6.21 -9.09 -2.48
C GLU A 116 7.32 -8.12 -2.10
N ILE A 117 6.93 -6.90 -1.73
CA ILE A 117 7.72 -5.97 -0.94
C ILE A 117 7.08 -5.87 0.45
N ASN A 118 7.85 -6.18 1.49
CA ASN A 118 7.38 -6.11 2.88
C ASN A 118 8.40 -5.39 3.74
N ILE A 119 8.10 -4.14 4.10
CA ILE A 119 8.96 -3.28 4.90
C ILE A 119 8.23 -2.95 6.20
N ALA A 120 8.58 -3.66 7.28
CA ALA A 120 7.84 -3.58 8.52
C ALA A 120 8.69 -3.47 9.78
N SER A 121 8.21 -2.71 10.78
CA SER A 121 8.82 -2.67 12.11
C SER A 121 10.29 -2.21 12.13
N ASN A 122 10.66 -1.25 11.27
CA ASN A 122 11.99 -0.63 11.28
C ASN A 122 11.87 0.75 11.94
N THR A 123 12.04 0.80 13.26
CA THR A 123 11.72 1.99 14.08
C THR A 123 12.56 3.21 13.76
N ALA A 124 13.78 3.03 13.24
CA ALA A 124 14.69 4.10 12.83
C ALA A 124 14.61 4.45 11.34
N LEU A 125 13.82 3.73 10.54
CA LEU A 125 13.78 3.89 9.08
C LEU A 125 13.10 5.22 8.73
N THR A 126 13.82 6.09 8.02
CA THR A 126 13.36 7.43 7.65
C THR A 126 13.03 7.55 6.17
N THR A 127 13.72 6.78 5.32
CA THR A 127 13.63 6.88 3.87
C THR A 127 13.65 5.50 3.21
N VAL A 128 12.75 5.30 2.24
CA VAL A 128 12.78 4.17 1.31
C VAL A 128 12.78 4.71 -0.11
N ASN A 129 13.78 4.32 -0.91
CA ASN A 129 13.87 4.72 -2.31
C ASN A 129 13.70 3.50 -3.24
N LEU A 130 12.59 3.52 -4.00
CA LEU A 130 12.22 2.58 -5.06
C LEU A 130 11.79 3.38 -6.32
N ASP A 131 12.51 4.46 -6.64
CA ASP A 131 12.14 5.47 -7.65
C ASP A 131 11.87 4.91 -9.07
N SER A 132 12.45 3.75 -9.43
CA SER A 132 12.24 3.10 -10.73
C SER A 132 11.18 1.99 -10.71
N LEU A 133 10.56 1.71 -9.56
CA LEU A 133 9.64 0.58 -9.41
C LEU A 133 8.36 0.86 -10.21
N THR A 134 8.13 0.05 -11.24
CA THR A 134 6.95 0.17 -12.12
C THR A 134 5.87 -0.85 -11.79
N THR A 135 6.25 -2.05 -11.34
CA THR A 135 5.31 -3.12 -11.01
C THR A 135 5.74 -3.86 -9.76
N VAL A 136 4.76 -4.22 -8.93
CA VAL A 136 4.96 -5.13 -7.79
C VAL A 136 3.78 -6.09 -7.71
N GLY A 137 4.00 -7.30 -7.19
CA GLY A 137 2.92 -8.17 -6.76
C GLY A 137 2.19 -7.52 -5.59
N ASP A 138 2.62 -7.78 -4.37
CA ASP A 138 2.05 -7.19 -3.16
C ASP A 138 3.05 -6.20 -2.52
N PHE A 139 2.57 -5.05 -2.07
CA PHE A 139 3.36 -4.01 -1.40
C PHE A 139 2.81 -3.73 -0.02
N TYR A 140 3.61 -3.98 1.01
CA TYR A 140 3.26 -3.68 2.40
C TYR A 140 4.36 -2.86 3.07
N LEU A 141 3.96 -1.71 3.61
CA LEU A 141 4.83 -0.79 4.33
C LEU A 141 4.17 -0.44 5.66
N SER A 142 4.66 -1.01 6.76
CA SER A 142 3.98 -0.82 8.04
C SER A 142 4.86 -0.67 9.28
N THR A 143 4.36 0.06 10.29
CA THR A 143 5.03 0.16 11.60
C THR A 143 6.47 0.70 11.50
N ASN A 144 6.72 1.66 10.60
CA ASN A 144 8.02 2.36 10.50
C ASN A 144 7.86 3.77 11.08
N ASN A 145 7.97 3.87 12.41
CA ASN A 145 7.59 5.07 13.17
C ASN A 145 8.32 6.36 12.78
N ALA A 146 9.54 6.26 12.24
CA ALA A 146 10.34 7.40 11.82
C ALA A 146 10.26 7.69 10.30
N LEU A 147 9.47 6.91 9.54
CA LEU A 147 9.44 7.00 8.09
C LEU A 147 8.75 8.29 7.65
N THR A 148 9.48 9.13 6.93
CA THR A 148 8.98 10.41 6.41
C THR A 148 8.84 10.40 4.90
N THR A 149 9.62 9.57 4.21
CA THR A 149 9.71 9.56 2.75
C THR A 149 9.72 8.13 2.20
N ILE A 150 8.83 7.87 1.26
CA ILE A 150 8.84 6.69 0.38
C ILE A 150 8.75 7.21 -1.06
N ASN A 151 9.68 6.81 -1.91
CA ASN A 151 9.63 7.17 -3.32
C ASN A 151 9.35 5.94 -4.20
N MET A 152 8.30 6.05 -5.01
CA MET A 152 7.87 5.05 -6.00
C MET A 152 6.94 5.70 -7.04
N ASN A 153 7.30 6.91 -7.48
CA ASN A 153 6.41 7.80 -8.25
C ASN A 153 6.01 7.23 -9.62
N VAL A 154 6.75 6.23 -10.13
CA VAL A 154 6.51 5.58 -11.43
C VAL A 154 5.81 4.23 -11.30
N LEU A 155 5.35 3.86 -10.10
CA LEU A 155 4.58 2.63 -9.88
C LEU A 155 3.28 2.68 -10.67
N ASP A 156 3.13 1.78 -11.65
CA ASP A 156 1.96 1.69 -12.53
C ASP A 156 0.95 0.65 -12.03
N ARG A 157 1.46 -0.50 -11.55
CA ARG A 157 0.62 -1.66 -11.21
C ARG A 157 1.03 -2.36 -9.94
N VAL A 158 0.02 -2.76 -9.19
CA VAL A 158 0.13 -3.57 -7.99
C VAL A 158 -1.05 -4.53 -7.88
N LYS A 159 -0.86 -5.69 -7.25
CA LYS A 159 -1.94 -6.61 -6.88
C LYS A 159 -2.60 -6.13 -5.60
N GLU A 160 -1.88 -6.17 -4.47
CA GLU A 160 -2.30 -5.61 -3.17
C GLU A 160 -1.35 -4.50 -2.71
N PHE A 161 -1.88 -3.39 -2.22
CA PHE A 161 -1.10 -2.25 -1.77
C PHE A 161 -1.54 -1.78 -0.39
N GLY A 162 -0.63 -1.79 0.58
CA GLY A 162 -0.88 -1.40 1.96
C GLY A 162 0.21 -0.47 2.52
N ILE A 163 -0.19 0.70 2.99
CA ILE A 163 0.65 1.59 3.81
C ILE A 163 -0.07 1.87 5.13
N GLU A 164 0.46 1.30 6.21
CA GLU A 164 -0.24 1.31 7.50
C GLU A 164 0.65 1.62 8.70
N ASN A 165 0.17 2.39 9.67
CA ASN A 165 0.88 2.62 10.93
C ASN A 165 2.28 3.25 10.73
N ASN A 166 2.42 4.23 9.83
CA ASN A 166 3.64 5.03 9.66
C ASN A 166 3.34 6.49 10.10
N PRO A 167 3.28 6.77 11.42
CA PRO A 167 2.76 8.03 11.94
C PRO A 167 3.58 9.27 11.56
N ALA A 168 4.84 9.13 11.13
CA ALA A 168 5.67 10.25 10.66
C ALA A 168 5.54 10.54 9.15
N LEU A 169 4.81 9.70 8.40
CA LEU A 169 4.70 9.83 6.96
C LEU A 169 3.73 10.97 6.61
N GLU A 170 4.22 12.00 5.91
CA GLU A 170 3.43 13.21 5.62
C GLU A 170 2.74 13.17 4.26
N ARG A 171 3.34 12.46 3.29
CA ARG A 171 2.92 12.46 1.88
C ARG A 171 3.09 11.08 1.26
N ILE A 172 2.13 10.67 0.44
CA ILE A 172 2.21 9.52 -0.45
C ILE A 172 1.89 10.02 -1.85
N SER A 173 2.77 9.78 -2.82
CA SER A 173 2.60 10.20 -4.20
C SER A 173 2.75 9.01 -5.14
N LEU A 174 1.66 8.69 -5.83
CA LEU A 174 1.51 7.59 -6.77
C LEU A 174 0.85 8.10 -8.07
N PRO A 175 1.42 9.13 -8.72
CA PRO A 175 0.80 9.79 -9.88
C PRO A 175 0.73 8.88 -11.12
N ALA A 176 1.52 7.80 -11.15
CA ALA A 176 1.52 6.81 -12.23
C ALA A 176 0.66 5.58 -11.93
N LEU A 177 0.13 5.42 -10.71
CA LEU A 177 -0.56 4.19 -10.31
C LEU A 177 -1.94 4.12 -10.96
N THR A 178 -2.03 3.35 -12.05
CA THR A 178 -3.28 3.23 -12.81
C THR A 178 -4.13 2.05 -12.36
N LYS A 179 -3.50 0.99 -11.83
CA LYS A 179 -4.15 -0.29 -11.54
C LYS A 179 -3.70 -0.91 -10.22
N VAL A 180 -4.66 -1.09 -9.33
CA VAL A 180 -4.60 -2.04 -8.22
C VAL A 180 -5.52 -3.19 -8.59
N THR A 181 -5.10 -4.44 -8.43
CA THR A 181 -5.94 -5.58 -8.86
C THR A 181 -6.89 -6.04 -7.77
N GLU A 182 -6.46 -5.97 -6.51
CA GLU A 182 -7.22 -6.44 -5.36
C GLU A 182 -7.46 -5.26 -4.40
N GLU A 183 -6.68 -5.16 -3.32
CA GLU A 183 -6.89 -4.16 -2.25
C GLU A 183 -5.90 -2.98 -2.34
N PHE A 184 -6.40 -1.76 -2.15
CA PHE A 184 -5.63 -0.55 -1.88
C PHE A 184 -5.96 0.00 -0.49
N LYS A 185 -4.99 -0.02 0.42
CA LYS A 185 -5.16 0.35 1.83
C LYS A 185 -4.15 1.40 2.28
N ILE A 186 -4.65 2.54 2.76
CA ILE A 186 -3.87 3.60 3.41
C ILE A 186 -4.51 3.89 4.76
N GLU A 187 -3.96 3.35 5.83
CA GLU A 187 -4.59 3.43 7.16
C GLU A 187 -3.64 3.81 8.30
N ASN A 188 -4.14 4.57 9.27
CA ASN A 188 -3.40 4.86 10.51
C ASN A 188 -2.04 5.56 10.27
N ASN A 189 -1.97 6.48 9.30
CA ASN A 189 -0.81 7.33 9.08
C ASN A 189 -1.12 8.75 9.56
N ASP A 190 -1.00 8.97 10.88
CA ASP A 190 -1.51 10.17 11.57
C ASP A 190 -1.06 11.51 10.97
N ASN A 191 0.17 11.60 10.45
CA ASN A 191 0.67 12.84 9.83
C ASN A 191 0.41 12.95 8.33
N LEU A 192 -0.22 11.95 7.69
CA LEU A 192 -0.48 11.96 6.26
C LEU A 192 -1.46 13.08 5.92
N SER A 193 -0.97 14.06 5.16
CA SER A 193 -1.72 15.26 4.77
C SER A 193 -1.90 15.40 3.26
N ALA A 194 -1.17 14.61 2.48
CA ALA A 194 -1.31 14.56 1.04
C ALA A 194 -1.23 13.13 0.51
N LEU A 195 -2.23 12.75 -0.27
CA LEU A 195 -2.30 11.50 -1.00
C LEU A 195 -2.57 11.82 -2.48
N ASP A 196 -1.66 11.43 -3.35
CA ASP A 196 -1.86 11.51 -4.80
C ASP A 196 -2.01 10.11 -5.37
N ILE A 197 -3.24 9.76 -5.70
CA ILE A 197 -3.66 8.55 -6.44
C ILE A 197 -4.50 8.93 -7.64
N SER A 198 -4.24 10.12 -8.19
CA SER A 198 -5.09 10.75 -9.19
C SER A 198 -5.20 9.92 -10.48
N ALA A 199 -4.23 9.07 -10.80
CA ALA A 199 -4.27 8.21 -11.97
C ALA A 199 -5.04 6.88 -11.77
N LEU A 200 -5.52 6.59 -10.55
CA LEU A 200 -6.16 5.32 -10.25
C LEU A 200 -7.49 5.20 -11.00
N THR A 201 -7.66 4.09 -11.72
CA THR A 201 -8.87 3.82 -12.52
C THR A 201 -9.67 2.61 -12.05
N THR A 202 -9.03 1.67 -11.36
CA THR A 202 -9.61 0.36 -11.02
C THR A 202 -8.97 -0.22 -9.75
N GLY A 203 -9.77 -0.99 -9.02
CA GLY A 203 -9.44 -1.79 -7.85
C GLY A 203 -10.68 -2.58 -7.42
N ASP A 204 -10.52 -3.60 -6.59
CA ASP A 204 -11.65 -4.30 -5.99
C ASP A 204 -12.07 -3.58 -4.69
N GLU A 205 -11.09 -3.28 -3.83
CA GLU A 205 -11.32 -2.55 -2.58
C GLU A 205 -10.36 -1.36 -2.42
N LEU A 206 -10.90 -0.21 -2.02
CA LEU A 206 -10.13 0.97 -1.62
C LEU A 206 -10.53 1.38 -0.21
N SER A 207 -9.55 1.38 0.69
CA SER A 207 -9.70 1.86 2.07
C SER A 207 -8.68 2.94 2.38
N VAL A 208 -9.17 4.15 2.65
CA VAL A 208 -8.37 5.29 3.12
C VAL A 208 -8.99 5.79 4.41
N ARG A 209 -8.49 5.27 5.54
CA ARG A 209 -9.11 5.49 6.87
C ARG A 209 -8.09 5.89 7.94
N ASN A 210 -8.55 6.58 8.97
CA ASN A 210 -7.73 6.92 10.14
C ASN A 210 -6.41 7.64 9.78
N ASN A 211 -6.46 8.51 8.76
CA ASN A 211 -5.35 9.40 8.43
C ASN A 211 -5.72 10.79 8.97
N GLU A 212 -5.28 11.09 10.19
CA GLU A 212 -5.77 12.19 11.03
C GLU A 212 -5.62 13.59 10.40
N LYS A 213 -4.75 13.75 9.40
CA LYS A 213 -4.50 15.02 8.70
C LYS A 213 -4.93 15.05 7.24
N LEU A 214 -5.51 13.96 6.72
CA LEU A 214 -5.84 13.86 5.30
C LEU A 214 -7.21 14.49 5.01
N SER A 215 -7.20 15.67 4.38
CA SER A 215 -8.41 16.44 4.09
C SER A 215 -9.01 16.19 2.70
N ASP A 216 -8.23 15.63 1.78
CA ASP A 216 -8.57 15.58 0.36
C ASP A 216 -8.41 14.17 -0.18
N ILE A 217 -9.45 13.67 -0.84
CA ILE A 217 -9.45 12.41 -1.58
C ILE A 217 -9.95 12.67 -2.99
N ASP A 218 -9.06 12.53 -3.97
CA ASP A 218 -9.39 12.64 -5.38
C ASP A 218 -9.41 11.27 -6.06
N LEU A 219 -10.60 10.83 -6.45
CA LEU A 219 -10.86 9.59 -7.17
C LEU A 219 -11.55 9.90 -8.50
N SER A 220 -11.25 11.05 -9.11
CA SER A 220 -11.89 11.50 -10.35
C SER A 220 -11.73 10.56 -11.53
N ASN A 221 -10.72 9.69 -11.54
CA ASN A 221 -10.50 8.73 -12.62
C ASN A 221 -11.08 7.34 -12.33
N VAL A 222 -11.64 7.13 -11.14
CA VAL A 222 -12.29 5.87 -10.78
C VAL A 222 -13.69 5.84 -11.35
N ILE A 223 -13.95 4.83 -12.19
CA ILE A 223 -15.27 4.57 -12.80
C ILE A 223 -16.02 3.49 -12.00
N SER A 224 -15.32 2.43 -11.60
CA SER A 224 -15.91 1.31 -10.88
C SER A 224 -14.91 0.73 -9.89
N ILE A 225 -15.43 0.41 -8.70
CA ILE A 225 -14.70 -0.27 -7.63
C ILE A 225 -15.73 -0.91 -6.69
N GLU A 226 -15.49 -2.13 -6.22
CA GLU A 226 -16.51 -2.86 -5.47
C GLU A 226 -16.76 -2.23 -4.10
N VAL A 227 -15.70 -1.90 -3.38
CA VAL A 227 -15.78 -1.36 -2.01
C VAL A 227 -14.92 -0.11 -1.87
N ILE A 228 -15.53 0.97 -1.38
CA ILE A 228 -14.85 2.24 -1.05
C ILE A 228 -15.10 2.57 0.41
N LEU A 229 -14.04 2.67 1.20
CA LEU A 229 -14.08 3.05 2.61
C LEU A 229 -13.21 4.29 2.82
N ILE A 230 -13.82 5.45 2.99
CA ILE A 230 -13.12 6.72 3.22
C ILE A 230 -13.47 7.26 4.60
N GLY A 231 -12.45 7.58 5.39
CA GLY A 231 -12.62 8.07 6.76
C GLY A 231 -11.46 8.91 7.26
N SER A 232 -11.68 10.19 7.51
CA SER A 232 -10.72 11.03 8.24
C SER A 232 -11.45 12.10 9.05
N PRO A 233 -11.00 12.44 10.28
CA PRO A 233 -11.64 13.48 11.07
C PRO A 233 -11.63 14.86 10.38
N VAL A 234 -10.68 15.13 9.51
CA VAL A 234 -10.53 16.43 8.82
C VAL A 234 -10.88 16.37 7.33
N LEU A 235 -11.54 15.30 6.89
CA LEU A 235 -11.93 15.13 5.49
C LEU A 235 -12.83 16.29 5.07
N ALA A 236 -12.42 17.02 4.04
CA ALA A 236 -13.09 18.21 3.52
C ALA A 236 -13.52 18.04 2.06
N ASN A 237 -12.74 17.33 1.24
CA ASN A 237 -13.03 17.16 -0.18
C ASN A 237 -13.01 15.69 -0.58
N VAL A 238 -14.08 15.24 -1.24
CA VAL A 238 -14.20 13.90 -1.82
C VAL A 238 -14.68 13.99 -3.25
N ASN A 239 -13.81 13.67 -4.21
CA ASN A 239 -14.15 13.69 -5.63
C ASN A 239 -14.37 12.26 -6.15
N LEU A 240 -15.64 11.91 -6.40
CA LEU A 240 -16.08 10.66 -7.01
C LEU A 240 -16.93 10.95 -8.26
N ASN A 241 -16.63 12.05 -8.96
CA ASN A 241 -17.49 12.60 -10.01
C ASN A 241 -17.74 11.63 -11.19
N ASN A 242 -16.84 10.70 -11.46
CA ASN A 242 -16.92 9.71 -12.54
C ASN A 242 -17.27 8.30 -12.05
N LEU A 243 -17.47 8.10 -10.74
CA LEU A 243 -17.85 6.80 -10.20
C LEU A 243 -19.27 6.44 -10.64
N THR A 244 -19.42 5.36 -11.41
CA THR A 244 -20.70 4.88 -11.93
C THR A 244 -21.22 3.68 -11.15
N THR A 245 -20.35 2.75 -10.75
CA THR A 245 -20.74 1.45 -10.21
C THR A 245 -19.88 1.05 -9.01
N PHE A 246 -20.53 0.59 -7.94
CA PHE A 246 -19.85 0.08 -6.74
C PHE A 246 -20.79 -0.78 -5.89
N SER A 247 -20.30 -1.74 -5.12
CA SER A 247 -21.16 -2.45 -4.17
C SER A 247 -21.38 -1.61 -2.91
N ASN A 248 -20.30 -1.17 -2.26
CA ASN A 248 -20.37 -0.46 -0.98
C ASN A 248 -19.54 0.82 -0.98
N LEU A 249 -20.16 1.94 -0.61
CA LEU A 249 -19.47 3.19 -0.32
C LEU A 249 -19.71 3.56 1.14
N SER A 250 -18.63 3.73 1.90
CA SER A 250 -18.66 4.26 3.26
C SER A 250 -17.84 5.54 3.32
N ILE A 251 -18.48 6.64 3.76
CA ILE A 251 -17.81 7.92 3.99
C ILE A 251 -18.03 8.34 5.43
N SER A 252 -16.94 8.71 6.10
CA SER A 252 -16.98 9.33 7.42
C SER A 252 -16.05 10.53 7.53
N SER A 253 -16.56 11.61 8.10
CA SER A 253 -15.78 12.80 8.44
C SER A 253 -16.30 13.37 9.76
N GLU A 254 -15.44 14.03 10.54
CA GLU A 254 -15.86 14.88 11.66
C GLU A 254 -15.89 16.36 11.27
N ALA A 255 -15.31 16.71 10.13
CA ALA A 255 -15.34 18.03 9.54
C ALA A 255 -16.55 18.17 8.58
N THR A 256 -17.01 19.40 8.41
CA THR A 256 -17.96 19.73 7.33
C THR A 256 -17.24 19.63 5.99
N LEU A 257 -17.84 18.92 5.04
CA LEU A 257 -17.27 18.77 3.71
C LEU A 257 -17.39 20.09 2.95
N ALA A 258 -16.28 20.58 2.42
CA ALA A 258 -16.27 21.67 1.46
C ALA A 258 -16.80 21.20 0.08
N SER A 259 -16.51 19.95 -0.29
CA SER A 259 -16.96 19.37 -1.55
C SER A 259 -17.16 17.86 -1.45
N ILE A 260 -18.26 17.38 -2.02
CA ILE A 260 -18.48 15.96 -2.31
C ILE A 260 -19.17 15.83 -3.65
N GLN A 261 -18.65 14.99 -4.54
CA GLN A 261 -19.15 14.84 -5.92
C GLN A 261 -19.55 13.40 -6.20
N LEU A 262 -20.86 13.14 -6.36
CA LEU A 262 -21.46 11.81 -6.55
C LEU A 262 -22.36 11.76 -7.79
N SER A 263 -22.12 12.61 -8.78
CA SER A 263 -23.07 12.92 -9.87
C SER A 263 -23.26 11.83 -10.92
N SER A 264 -22.31 10.89 -11.05
CA SER A 264 -22.33 9.86 -12.11
C SER A 264 -22.78 8.48 -11.66
N ILE A 265 -23.16 8.33 -10.39
CA ILE A 265 -23.58 7.05 -9.82
C ILE A 265 -24.77 6.50 -10.61
N GLN A 266 -24.73 5.22 -10.94
CA GLN A 266 -25.78 4.50 -11.67
C GLN A 266 -26.25 3.28 -10.89
N GLU A 267 -25.33 2.44 -10.43
CA GLU A 267 -25.67 1.18 -9.76
C GLU A 267 -24.86 1.02 -8.47
N PHE A 268 -25.55 0.69 -7.38
CA PHE A 268 -24.88 0.29 -6.15
C PHE A 268 -25.67 -0.68 -5.29
N THR A 269 -25.07 -1.17 -4.20
CA THR A 269 -25.81 -1.93 -3.17
C THR A 269 -26.05 -1.06 -1.94
N ARG A 270 -25.00 -0.38 -1.46
CA ARG A 270 -25.06 0.36 -0.20
C ARG A 270 -24.22 1.63 -0.19
N ILE A 271 -24.81 2.70 0.35
CA ILE A 271 -24.11 3.88 0.83
C ILE A 271 -24.25 3.95 2.36
N ARG A 272 -23.13 4.12 3.07
CA ARG A 272 -23.07 4.40 4.50
C ARG A 272 -22.40 5.75 4.73
N LEU A 273 -23.11 6.66 5.39
CA LEU A 273 -22.62 7.97 5.76
C LEU A 273 -22.63 8.06 7.28
N SER A 274 -21.53 8.50 7.89
CA SER A 274 -21.45 8.59 9.34
C SER A 274 -20.59 9.75 9.81
N ARG A 275 -20.97 10.36 10.94
CA ARG A 275 -20.27 11.49 11.59
C ARG A 275 -20.32 12.81 10.80
N LEU A 276 -20.98 12.81 9.64
CA LEU A 276 -21.15 13.99 8.78
C LEU A 276 -22.04 15.06 9.43
N SER A 277 -21.81 16.32 9.05
CA SER A 277 -22.67 17.41 9.47
C SER A 277 -24.06 17.35 8.80
N THR A 278 -25.04 18.02 9.38
CA THR A 278 -26.39 18.11 8.80
C THR A 278 -26.39 18.71 7.38
N GLU A 279 -25.50 19.67 7.10
CA GLU A 279 -25.36 20.30 5.78
C GLU A 279 -24.80 19.32 4.73
N ASP A 280 -23.86 18.47 5.14
CA ASP A 280 -23.29 17.44 4.26
C ASP A 280 -24.36 16.41 3.87
N ILE A 281 -25.17 15.98 4.84
CA ILE A 281 -26.28 15.04 4.61
C ILE A 281 -27.28 15.63 3.59
N ASP A 282 -27.66 16.91 3.75
CA ASP A 282 -28.53 17.62 2.81
C ASP A 282 -27.92 17.66 1.41
N THR A 283 -26.63 17.98 1.31
CA THR A 283 -25.90 18.06 0.04
C THR A 283 -25.81 16.71 -0.67
N ILE A 284 -25.50 15.65 0.06
CA ILE A 284 -25.40 14.30 -0.50
C ILE A 284 -26.77 13.82 -0.96
N PHE A 285 -27.81 13.94 -0.12
CA PHE A 285 -29.15 13.50 -0.51
C PHE A 285 -29.71 14.26 -1.70
N ARG A 286 -29.45 15.58 -1.80
CA ARG A 286 -29.78 16.37 -3.00
C ARG A 286 -29.14 15.79 -4.25
N GLN A 287 -27.85 15.44 -4.20
CA GLN A 287 -27.16 14.83 -5.33
C GLN A 287 -27.78 13.48 -5.70
N LEU A 288 -28.02 12.61 -4.71
CA LEU A 288 -28.61 11.29 -4.95
C LEU A 288 -30.01 11.37 -5.59
N VAL A 289 -30.85 12.32 -5.16
CA VAL A 289 -32.18 12.56 -5.77
C VAL A 289 -32.07 13.08 -7.21
N SER A 290 -30.99 13.79 -7.56
CA SER A 290 -30.80 14.36 -8.89
C SER A 290 -30.27 13.39 -9.94
N ILE A 291 -29.84 12.19 -9.53
CA ILE A 291 -29.34 11.16 -10.45
C ILE A 291 -30.45 10.74 -11.41
N THR A 292 -30.11 10.63 -12.69
CA THR A 292 -31.03 10.22 -13.76
C THR A 292 -30.39 9.10 -14.60
N PRO A 293 -31.06 7.94 -14.76
CA PRO A 293 -32.35 7.57 -14.18
C PRO A 293 -32.30 7.50 -12.65
N ALA A 294 -33.46 7.62 -11.99
CA ALA A 294 -33.53 7.57 -10.54
C ALA A 294 -32.94 6.25 -10.02
N ILE A 295 -32.12 6.32 -8.98
CA ILE A 295 -31.59 5.14 -8.29
C ILE A 295 -32.72 4.38 -7.59
N THR A 296 -32.73 3.05 -7.67
CA THR A 296 -33.79 2.18 -7.13
C THR A 296 -33.21 0.96 -6.44
N GLU A 297 -33.91 0.38 -5.46
CA GLU A 297 -33.56 -0.89 -4.80
C GLU A 297 -32.22 -0.88 -4.02
N ASN A 298 -31.66 0.30 -3.71
CA ASN A 298 -30.41 0.44 -2.97
C ASN A 298 -30.63 0.65 -1.46
N GLN A 299 -29.59 0.44 -0.66
CA GLN A 299 -29.56 0.79 0.76
C GLN A 299 -28.77 2.08 1.03
N ILE A 300 -29.37 3.04 1.71
CA ILE A 300 -28.72 4.29 2.13
C ILE A 300 -28.85 4.40 3.66
N ILE A 301 -27.73 4.34 4.36
CA ILE A 301 -27.67 4.37 5.83
C ILE A 301 -26.93 5.63 6.25
N VAL A 302 -27.56 6.44 7.08
CA VAL A 302 -26.97 7.65 7.65
C VAL A 302 -26.98 7.56 9.17
N THR A 303 -25.82 7.80 9.79
CA THR A 303 -25.70 7.99 11.24
C THR A 303 -25.33 9.44 11.51
N GLY A 304 -26.30 10.21 12.02
CA GLY A 304 -26.22 11.65 12.26
C GLY A 304 -27.57 12.35 12.10
N THR A 305 -27.59 13.64 12.37
CA THR A 305 -28.82 14.45 12.38
C THR A 305 -29.14 15.03 11.00
N ALA A 306 -30.29 14.65 10.45
CA ALA A 306 -30.81 15.14 9.17
C ALA A 306 -31.69 16.39 9.34
N SER A 307 -31.60 17.34 8.40
CA SER A 307 -32.49 18.50 8.37
C SER A 307 -33.88 18.11 7.85
N THR A 308 -34.87 18.99 7.99
CA THR A 308 -36.19 18.80 7.34
C THR A 308 -36.08 18.64 5.82
N GLN A 309 -35.10 19.29 5.19
CA GLN A 309 -34.85 19.18 3.76
C GLN A 309 -34.25 17.81 3.40
N ALA A 310 -33.26 17.31 4.15
CA ALA A 310 -32.78 15.93 3.99
C ALA A 310 -33.89 14.90 4.18
N LEU A 311 -34.78 15.07 5.17
CA LEU A 311 -35.90 14.15 5.35
C LEU A 311 -36.83 14.12 4.12
N THR A 312 -37.04 15.27 3.47
CA THR A 312 -37.82 15.34 2.22
C THR A 312 -37.12 14.60 1.07
N TYR A 313 -35.80 14.77 0.93
CA TYR A 313 -35.03 14.01 -0.05
C TYR A 313 -35.03 12.51 0.25
N ALA A 314 -34.94 12.11 1.52
CA ALA A 314 -35.01 10.73 1.95
C ALA A 314 -36.35 10.08 1.56
N GLU A 315 -37.48 10.78 1.73
CA GLU A 315 -38.78 10.27 1.27
C GLU A 315 -38.87 10.13 -0.26
N THR A 316 -38.23 11.03 -1.00
CA THR A 316 -38.12 10.92 -2.47
C THR A 316 -37.35 9.66 -2.85
N LEU A 317 -36.20 9.43 -2.22
CA LEU A 317 -35.39 8.22 -2.42
C LEU A 317 -36.16 6.94 -2.05
N ARG A 318 -36.93 6.94 -0.95
CA ARG A 318 -37.81 5.82 -0.57
C ARG A 318 -38.91 5.57 -1.59
N THR A 319 -39.52 6.63 -2.12
CA THR A 319 -40.56 6.53 -3.17
C THR A 319 -40.01 5.92 -4.46
N ASN A 320 -38.73 6.16 -4.77
CA ASN A 320 -38.02 5.50 -5.87
C ASN A 320 -37.66 4.03 -5.58
N GLY A 321 -38.05 3.47 -4.43
CA GLY A 321 -37.82 2.06 -4.09
C GLY A 321 -36.53 1.78 -3.31
N ASN A 322 -35.84 2.80 -2.80
CA ASN A 322 -34.65 2.60 -1.96
C ASN A 322 -35.01 2.39 -0.48
N THR A 323 -34.17 1.66 0.25
CA THR A 323 -34.24 1.60 1.71
C THR A 323 -33.35 2.68 2.31
N VAL A 324 -33.95 3.73 2.87
CA VAL A 324 -33.23 4.83 3.53
C VAL A 324 -33.44 4.78 5.04
N THR A 325 -32.34 4.60 5.79
CA THR A 325 -32.33 4.58 7.26
C THR A 325 -31.49 5.74 7.78
N ILE A 326 -32.04 6.53 8.69
CA ILE A 326 -31.36 7.65 9.35
C ILE A 326 -31.45 7.39 10.86
N THR A 327 -30.32 7.31 11.54
CA THR A 327 -30.23 7.11 12.99
C THR A 327 -29.41 8.25 13.60
N ASP A 328 -29.93 8.87 14.66
CA ASP A 328 -29.17 9.79 15.50
C ASP A 328 -28.21 9.04 16.45
#